data_AF-A0A6J3M0X7-F1
#
_entry.id   AF-A0A6J3M0X7-F1
#
_cell.length_a   1.000
_cell.length_b   1.000
_cell.length_c   1.000
_cell.angle_alpha   90.00
_cell.angle_beta   90.00
_cell.angle_gamma   90.00
#
_symmetry.space_group_name_H-M   'P 1'
#
loop_
_entity.id
_entity.type
_entity.pdbx_description
1 polymer ?
#
loop_
_entity_poly.entity_id
_entity_poly.type
_entity_poly.pdbx_seq_one_letter_code
_entity_poly.pdbx_strand_id
1 'polypeptide(L)'
;MSAFRQASFRVGQKEIYLPKFAIALLRQEGGNPYHARFRVPLWFSKLDIRDYLWHAYGVEISAVRSYVKLRPVQQGDGRSPRPQNHVSRWHRPRSHKYMTVEMTEPFIWPKDNSDEPSFGKESLKAQDKDSEDQQKRSGPTSDTERADPVHVSKMREQAQALLLGKTKWAAPRDSDKLRPFTSSR
;
A
#
# COMPACT_ATOMS: atom_id res chain seq x y z
N MET A 1 41.88 8.05 -15.50
CA MET A 1 40.91 8.26 -16.59
C MET A 1 40.16 6.96 -16.79
N SER A 2 38.88 6.92 -16.43
CA SER A 2 38.04 5.73 -16.62
C SER A 2 37.87 5.45 -18.11
N ALA A 3 38.16 4.22 -18.55
CA ALA A 3 37.95 3.82 -19.94
C ALA A 3 36.46 3.94 -20.29
N PHE A 4 36.14 4.61 -21.41
CA PHE A 4 34.77 4.65 -21.91
C PHE A 4 34.33 3.22 -22.27
N ARG A 5 33.40 2.67 -21.50
CA ARG A 5 32.83 1.35 -21.73
C ARG A 5 32.02 1.39 -23.03
N GLN A 6 32.42 0.59 -24.03
CA GLN A 6 31.70 0.51 -25.29
C GLN A 6 30.42 -0.31 -25.10
N ALA A 7 29.28 0.27 -25.50
CA ALA A 7 27.98 -0.39 -25.37
C ALA A 7 27.92 -1.68 -26.22
N SER A 8 27.35 -2.74 -25.65
CA SER A 8 27.10 -4.01 -26.35
C SER A 8 25.95 -3.94 -27.37
N PHE A 9 25.29 -2.78 -27.49
CA PHE A 9 24.16 -2.53 -28.38
C PHE A 9 24.36 -1.22 -29.13
N ARG A 10 23.59 -1.03 -30.21
CA ARG A 10 23.61 0.21 -30.99
C ARG A 10 22.96 1.35 -30.20
N VAL A 11 23.74 2.38 -29.89
CA VAL A 11 23.28 3.58 -29.19
C VAL A 11 22.47 4.48 -30.13
N GLY A 12 21.45 5.13 -29.58
CA GLY A 12 20.61 6.08 -30.31
C GLY A 12 21.35 7.39 -30.61
N GLN A 13 20.91 8.12 -31.64
CA GLN A 13 21.52 9.42 -32.00
C GLN A 13 20.97 10.59 -31.17
N LYS A 14 19.81 10.41 -30.53
CA LYS A 14 19.17 11.48 -29.75
C LYS A 14 19.74 11.50 -28.34
N GLU A 15 20.56 12.49 -28.07
CA GLU A 15 21.19 12.68 -26.76
C GLU A 15 20.23 13.33 -25.77
N ILE A 16 20.11 12.73 -24.59
CA ILE A 16 19.30 13.25 -23.48
C ILE A 16 20.24 13.48 -22.30
N TYR A 17 20.72 14.71 -22.16
CA TYR A 17 21.65 15.10 -21.10
C TYR A 17 21.00 15.13 -19.70
N LEU A 18 19.72 15.51 -19.64
CA LEU A 18 18.98 15.71 -18.39
C LEU A 18 17.68 14.89 -18.38
N PRO A 19 17.75 13.56 -18.15
CA PRO A 19 16.58 12.70 -18.11
C PRO A 19 15.66 13.06 -16.93
N LYS A 20 14.40 13.43 -17.23
CA LYS A 20 13.37 13.74 -16.22
C LYS A 20 12.37 12.59 -16.06
N PHE A 21 12.80 11.50 -15.43
CA PHE A 21 11.91 10.40 -15.07
C PHE A 21 12.43 9.65 -13.84
N ALA A 22 11.56 8.85 -13.24
CA ALA A 22 11.92 7.92 -12.18
C ALA A 22 11.59 6.50 -12.64
N ILE A 23 12.52 5.59 -12.41
CA ILE A 23 12.29 4.15 -12.48
C ILE A 23 12.39 3.58 -11.07
N ALA A 24 11.56 2.60 -10.75
CA ALA A 24 11.60 1.94 -9.45
C ALA A 24 11.93 0.46 -9.64
N LEU A 25 13.03 0.00 -9.06
CA LEU A 25 13.36 -1.41 -8.97
C LEU A 25 12.40 -2.08 -7.98
N LEU A 26 11.75 -3.17 -8.41
CA LEU A 26 10.78 -3.90 -7.62
C LEU A 26 11.42 -5.17 -7.06
N ARG A 27 11.11 -5.46 -5.80
CA ARG A 27 11.51 -6.71 -5.16
C ARG A 27 10.75 -7.89 -5.79
N GLN A 28 11.48 -8.95 -6.14
CA GLN A 28 10.93 -10.20 -6.62
C GLN A 28 11.35 -11.32 -5.68
N GLU A 29 10.40 -11.86 -4.91
CA GLU A 29 10.64 -13.03 -4.06
C GLU A 29 10.63 -14.29 -4.92
N GLY A 30 11.63 -15.16 -4.77
CA GLY A 30 11.72 -16.42 -5.51
C GLY A 30 11.88 -16.28 -7.03
N GLY A 31 12.26 -15.10 -7.53
CA GLY A 31 12.54 -14.86 -8.95
C GLY A 31 13.91 -15.39 -9.37
N ASN A 32 14.14 -15.50 -10.68
CA ASN A 32 15.46 -15.75 -11.23
C ASN A 32 16.42 -14.59 -10.86
N PRO A 33 17.60 -14.83 -10.27
CA PRO A 33 18.58 -13.79 -9.95
C PRO A 33 19.04 -12.95 -11.16
N TYR A 34 18.97 -13.51 -12.38
CA TYR A 34 19.30 -12.78 -13.60
C TYR A 34 18.17 -11.85 -14.08
N HIS A 35 17.00 -11.87 -13.43
CA HIS A 35 15.88 -11.02 -13.80
C HIS A 35 15.67 -9.90 -12.78
N ALA A 36 15.65 -8.67 -13.26
CA ALA A 36 15.26 -7.50 -12.49
C ALA A 36 13.97 -6.90 -13.04
N ARG A 37 13.04 -6.54 -12.17
CA ARG A 37 11.76 -5.92 -12.58
C ARG A 37 11.69 -4.47 -12.15
N PHE A 38 11.32 -3.61 -13.10
CA PHE A 38 11.20 -2.18 -12.91
C PHE A 38 9.78 -1.70 -13.17
N ARG A 39 9.31 -0.72 -12.39
CA ARG A 39 8.19 0.14 -12.74
C ARG A 39 8.76 1.36 -13.46
N VAL A 40 8.23 1.64 -14.64
CA VAL A 40 8.71 2.71 -15.53
C VAL A 40 7.58 3.63 -15.98
N PRO A 41 7.87 4.83 -16.49
CA PRO A 41 6.87 5.68 -17.13
C PRO A 41 6.16 4.97 -18.30
N LEU A 42 4.90 5.32 -18.55
CA LEU A 42 4.09 4.63 -19.57
C LEU A 42 4.66 4.76 -20.99
N TRP A 43 5.28 5.90 -21.30
CA TRP A 43 5.91 6.22 -22.58
C TRP A 43 7.32 5.63 -22.74
N PHE A 44 7.91 5.05 -21.70
CA PHE A 44 9.30 4.58 -21.70
C PHE A 44 9.49 3.37 -22.61
N SER A 45 10.45 3.39 -23.53
CA SER A 45 10.66 2.31 -24.50
C SER A 45 11.59 1.20 -23.96
N LYS A 46 11.59 0.02 -24.61
CA LYS A 46 12.53 -1.07 -24.26
C LYS A 46 13.98 -0.69 -24.56
N LEU A 47 14.20 0.16 -25.56
CA LEU A 47 15.52 0.65 -25.91
C LEU A 47 15.98 1.67 -24.87
N ASP A 48 15.07 2.52 -24.39
CA ASP A 48 15.37 3.54 -23.39
C ASP A 48 15.81 2.92 -22.07
N ILE A 49 15.17 1.84 -21.60
CA ILE A 49 15.60 1.19 -20.36
C ILE A 49 16.97 0.53 -20.49
N ARG A 50 17.25 -0.09 -21.65
CA ARG A 50 18.54 -0.72 -21.92
C ARG A 50 19.65 0.34 -21.93
N ASP A 51 19.41 1.43 -22.67
CA ASP A 51 20.33 2.56 -22.77
C ASP A 51 20.55 3.24 -21.41
N TYR A 52 19.48 3.48 -20.67
CA TYR A 52 19.54 4.13 -19.37
C TYR A 52 20.27 3.30 -18.32
N LEU A 53 19.99 2.00 -18.21
CA LEU A 53 20.65 1.14 -17.23
C LEU A 53 22.14 0.95 -17.55
N TRP A 54 22.52 0.94 -18.83
CA TRP A 54 23.91 0.91 -19.26
C TRP A 54 24.64 2.23 -18.93
N HIS A 55 24.11 3.37 -19.35
CA HIS A 55 24.80 4.66 -19.19
C HIS A 55 24.75 5.21 -17.76
N ALA A 56 23.63 5.06 -17.05
CA ALA A 56 23.46 5.61 -15.70
C ALA A 56 23.93 4.67 -14.58
N TYR A 57 23.82 3.35 -14.78
CA TYR A 57 24.12 2.35 -13.74
C TYR A 57 25.20 1.34 -14.14
N GLY A 58 25.68 1.32 -15.39
CA GLY A 58 26.71 0.39 -15.85
C GLY A 58 26.25 -1.07 -15.98
N VAL A 59 24.94 -1.33 -16.04
CA VAL A 59 24.37 -2.69 -16.04
C VAL A 59 24.23 -3.22 -17.47
N GLU A 60 24.78 -4.41 -17.73
CA GLU A 60 24.62 -5.12 -19.00
C GLU A 60 23.34 -5.96 -19.04
N ILE A 61 22.64 -5.85 -20.17
CA ILE A 61 21.32 -6.43 -20.35
C ILE A 61 21.27 -7.21 -21.66
N SER A 62 20.88 -8.48 -21.56
CA SER A 62 20.62 -9.35 -22.70
C SER A 62 19.27 -9.00 -23.36
N ALA A 63 18.18 -9.05 -22.60
CA ALA A 63 16.84 -8.86 -23.13
C ALA A 63 15.92 -8.05 -22.21
N VAL A 64 14.89 -7.45 -22.81
CA VAL A 64 13.89 -6.66 -22.08
C VAL A 64 12.49 -7.09 -22.48
N ARG A 65 11.70 -7.49 -21.49
CA ARG A 65 10.26 -7.77 -21.61
C ARG A 65 9.48 -6.63 -20.99
N SER A 66 8.40 -6.20 -21.61
CA SER A 66 7.58 -5.08 -21.11
C SER A 66 6.11 -5.44 -21.17
N TYR A 67 5.35 -5.03 -20.16
CA TYR A 67 3.89 -5.12 -20.19
C TYR A 67 3.26 -3.95 -19.45
N VAL A 68 2.01 -3.67 -19.80
CA VAL A 68 1.21 -2.59 -19.20
C VAL A 68 0.10 -3.22 -18.37
N LYS A 69 0.10 -2.96 -17.06
CA LYS A 69 -0.95 -3.37 -16.15
C LYS A 69 -2.02 -2.29 -16.08
N LEU A 70 -3.21 -2.62 -16.57
CA LEU A 70 -4.40 -1.78 -16.40
C LEU A 70 -4.76 -1.68 -14.92
N ARG A 71 -5.22 -0.50 -14.50
CA ARG A 71 -5.75 -0.27 -13.15
C ARG A 71 -7.28 -0.43 -13.16
N PRO A 72 -7.90 -0.90 -12.07
CA PRO A 72 -9.36 -0.97 -11.96
C PRO A 72 -9.98 0.43 -12.06
N VAL A 73 -11.25 0.48 -12.51
CA VAL A 73 -12.02 1.73 -12.54
C VAL A 73 -12.30 2.15 -11.09
N GLN A 74 -12.12 3.43 -10.80
CA GLN A 74 -12.30 3.99 -9.47
C GLN A 74 -13.22 5.21 -9.54
N GLN A 75 -14.01 5.42 -8.49
CA GLN A 75 -14.81 6.62 -8.30
C GLN A 75 -13.99 7.67 -7.56
N GLY A 76 -13.89 8.90 -8.08
CA GLY A 76 -13.02 9.92 -7.48
C GLY A 76 -11.72 10.08 -8.23
N ASP A 77 -11.32 11.31 -8.57
CA ASP A 77 -9.92 11.58 -8.91
C ASP A 77 -9.14 11.55 -7.59
N GLY A 78 -8.29 10.53 -7.38
CA GLY A 78 -7.54 10.27 -6.13
C GLY A 78 -6.55 11.37 -5.71
N ARG A 79 -6.70 12.57 -6.27
CA ARG A 79 -6.02 13.82 -5.97
C ARG A 79 -6.90 14.82 -5.22
N SER A 80 -8.22 14.60 -5.13
CA SER A 80 -9.10 15.52 -4.41
C SER A 80 -9.06 15.24 -2.91
N PRO A 81 -8.70 16.22 -2.05
CA PRO A 81 -8.76 16.08 -0.59
C PRO A 81 -10.20 16.09 -0.05
N ARG A 82 -11.20 16.30 -0.92
CA ARG A 82 -12.59 16.39 -0.48
C ARG A 82 -13.09 14.99 -0.11
N PRO A 83 -13.82 14.86 1.01
CA PRO A 83 -14.48 13.63 1.35
C PRO A 83 -15.36 13.20 0.17
N GLN A 84 -15.39 11.89 -0.07
CA GLN A 84 -15.99 11.17 -1.19
C GLN A 84 -17.53 11.29 -1.24
N ASN A 85 -18.06 12.39 -0.74
CA ASN A 85 -19.48 12.66 -0.50
C ASN A 85 -20.14 13.36 -1.70
N HIS A 86 -19.37 13.73 -2.73
CA HIS A 86 -19.89 14.17 -4.01
C HIS A 86 -19.64 13.09 -5.05
N VAL A 87 -20.69 12.77 -5.83
CA VAL A 87 -20.74 11.80 -6.94
C VAL A 87 -19.60 12.07 -7.92
N SER A 88 -18.41 11.56 -7.60
CA SER A 88 -17.27 11.76 -8.46
C SER A 88 -17.39 10.80 -9.64
N ARG A 89 -17.01 11.26 -10.83
CA ARG A 89 -17.19 10.49 -12.05
C ARG A 89 -16.36 9.21 -11.99
N TRP A 90 -16.96 8.09 -12.37
CA TRP A 90 -16.24 6.85 -12.61
C TRP A 90 -15.18 7.09 -13.69
N HIS A 91 -13.93 6.85 -13.36
CA HIS A 91 -12.83 7.03 -14.29
C HIS A 91 -11.79 5.93 -14.09
N ARG A 92 -11.00 5.66 -15.14
CA ARG A 92 -9.89 4.73 -15.04
C ARG A 92 -8.59 5.51 -14.82
N PRO A 93 -7.85 5.28 -13.73
CA PRO A 93 -6.57 5.92 -13.54
C PRO A 93 -5.53 5.38 -14.53
N ARG A 94 -4.45 6.14 -14.73
CA ARG A 94 -3.38 5.77 -15.67
C ARG A 94 -2.77 4.40 -15.30
N SER A 95 -2.60 3.56 -16.32
CA SER A 95 -1.98 2.24 -16.20
C SER A 95 -0.53 2.31 -15.73
N HIS A 96 -0.04 1.21 -15.17
CA HIS A 96 1.37 1.07 -14.78
C HIS A 96 2.12 0.24 -15.81
N LYS A 97 3.29 0.72 -16.24
CA LYS A 97 4.18 -0.04 -17.12
C LYS A 97 5.24 -0.72 -16.28
N TYR A 98 5.42 -2.00 -16.53
CA TYR A 98 6.45 -2.82 -15.91
C TYR A 98 7.38 -3.36 -16.99
N MET A 99 8.66 -3.40 -16.67
CA MET A 99 9.69 -4.00 -17.51
C MET A 99 10.46 -5.02 -16.70
N THR A 100 10.67 -6.20 -17.26
CA THR A 100 11.57 -7.22 -16.73
C THR A 100 12.79 -7.26 -17.62
N VAL A 101 13.96 -7.15 -17.01
CA VAL A 101 15.26 -7.02 -17.64
C VAL A 101 16.03 -8.30 -17.33
N GLU A 102 16.55 -8.95 -18.37
CA GLU A 102 17.45 -10.10 -18.26
C GLU A 102 18.88 -9.58 -18.27
N MET A 103 19.55 -9.65 -17.13
CA MET A 103 20.89 -9.09 -16.89
C MET A 103 21.96 -10.16 -17.10
N THR A 104 23.17 -9.73 -17.44
CA THR A 104 24.32 -10.65 -17.56
C THR A 104 24.81 -11.12 -16.20
N GLU A 105 24.79 -10.24 -15.20
CA GLU A 105 25.21 -10.52 -13.83
C GLU A 105 23.99 -10.79 -12.94
N PRO A 106 24.06 -11.79 -12.02
CA PRO A 106 22.96 -12.08 -11.12
C PRO A 106 22.87 -11.04 -10.01
N PHE A 107 21.64 -10.69 -9.63
CA PHE A 107 21.35 -9.82 -8.49
C PHE A 107 20.35 -10.49 -7.56
N ILE A 108 20.68 -10.52 -6.27
CA ILE A 108 19.81 -11.03 -5.21
C ILE A 108 19.55 -9.89 -4.24
N TRP A 109 18.28 -9.63 -3.97
CA TRP A 109 17.90 -8.65 -2.98
C TRP A 109 18.38 -9.07 -1.59
N PRO A 110 18.87 -8.13 -0.76
CA PRO A 110 19.13 -8.42 0.64
C PRO A 110 17.87 -8.97 1.31
N LYS A 111 18.08 -9.85 2.30
CA LYS A 111 16.99 -10.33 3.15
C LYS A 111 16.41 -9.13 3.91
N ASP A 112 15.10 -9.15 4.11
CA ASP A 112 14.45 -8.11 4.91
C ASP A 112 14.98 -8.24 6.35
N ASN A 113 15.46 -7.14 6.93
CA ASN A 113 15.92 -7.13 8.31
C ASN A 113 14.68 -7.21 9.21
N SER A 114 14.32 -8.43 9.63
CA SER A 114 13.15 -8.65 10.49
C SER A 114 13.23 -7.89 11.82
N ASP A 115 14.45 -7.57 12.27
CA ASP A 115 14.72 -7.00 13.60
C ASP A 115 14.80 -5.47 13.59
N GLU A 116 14.75 -4.84 12.41
CA GLU A 116 14.74 -3.39 12.31
C GLU A 116 13.31 -2.88 12.57
N PRO A 117 13.10 -1.96 13.53
CA PRO A 117 11.77 -1.41 13.80
C PRO A 117 11.34 -0.63 12.56
N SER A 118 10.61 -1.32 11.70
CA SER A 118 10.16 -0.76 10.44
C SER A 118 9.34 0.49 10.72
N PHE A 119 9.83 1.64 10.24
CA PHE A 119 9.24 2.94 10.48
C PHE A 119 7.72 2.92 10.24
N GLY A 120 6.96 2.91 11.35
CA GLY A 120 5.50 3.03 11.33
C GLY A 120 4.70 1.84 10.80
N LYS A 121 5.25 0.62 10.62
CA LYS A 121 4.39 -0.52 10.20
C LYS A 121 3.28 -0.81 11.20
N GLU A 122 3.56 -0.69 12.50
CA GLU A 122 2.56 -0.92 13.54
C GLU A 122 1.47 0.16 13.55
N SER A 123 1.86 1.43 13.41
CA SER A 123 0.89 2.54 13.32
C SER A 123 0.06 2.47 12.05
N LEU A 124 0.65 2.09 10.91
CA LEU A 124 -0.09 1.84 9.67
C LEU A 124 -1.07 0.69 9.84
N LYS A 125 -0.65 -0.44 10.42
CA LYS A 125 -1.55 -1.56 10.71
C LYS A 125 -2.68 -1.18 11.66
N ALA A 126 -2.41 -0.35 12.66
CA ALA A 126 -3.43 0.17 13.57
C ALA A 126 -4.43 1.06 12.82
N GLN A 127 -3.94 1.97 11.97
CA GLN A 127 -4.78 2.84 11.14
C GLN A 127 -5.64 2.05 10.14
N ASP A 128 -5.07 1.01 9.51
CA ASP A 128 -5.79 0.15 8.57
C ASP A 128 -6.92 -0.60 9.29
N LYS A 129 -6.64 -1.17 10.48
CA LYS A 129 -7.65 -1.82 11.31
C LYS A 129 -8.74 -0.86 11.77
N ASP A 130 -8.36 0.32 12.27
CA ASP A 130 -9.33 1.34 12.69
C ASP A 130 -10.23 1.77 11.53
N SER A 131 -9.65 1.90 10.32
CA SER A 131 -10.39 2.23 9.09
C SER A 131 -11.35 1.11 8.69
N GLU A 132 -10.91 -0.14 8.75
CA GLU A 132 -11.74 -1.32 8.49
C GLU A 132 -12.90 -1.43 9.49
N ASP A 133 -12.62 -1.25 10.78
CA ASP A 133 -13.63 -1.31 11.85
C ASP A 133 -14.64 -0.17 11.72
N GLN A 134 -14.18 1.03 11.36
CA GLN A 134 -15.07 2.15 11.05
C GLN A 134 -15.94 1.84 9.83
N GLN A 135 -15.36 1.24 8.78
CA GLN A 135 -16.09 0.86 7.57
C GLN A 135 -17.17 -0.18 7.88
N LYS A 136 -16.86 -1.21 8.69
CA LYS A 136 -17.83 -2.22 9.17
C LYS A 136 -18.94 -1.60 10.00
N ARG A 137 -18.60 -0.71 10.95
CA ARG A 137 -19.57 0.02 11.78
C ARG A 137 -20.52 0.89 10.97
N SER A 138 -20.07 1.42 9.84
CA SER A 138 -20.88 2.23 8.91
C SER A 138 -21.59 1.43 7.81
N GLY A 139 -21.30 0.13 7.71
CA GLY A 139 -21.82 -0.74 6.67
C GLY A 139 -23.25 -1.24 6.94
N PRO A 140 -23.92 -1.82 5.94
CA PRO A 140 -25.29 -2.34 6.08
C PRO A 140 -25.41 -3.53 7.05
N THR A 141 -24.29 -4.19 7.40
CA THR A 141 -24.20 -5.26 8.41
C THR A 141 -23.85 -4.74 9.81
N SER A 142 -23.88 -3.41 10.02
CA SER A 142 -23.53 -2.80 11.32
C SER A 142 -24.33 -3.36 12.48
N ASP A 143 -25.58 -3.78 12.24
CA ASP A 143 -26.50 -4.24 13.28
C ASP A 143 -26.15 -5.63 13.81
N THR A 144 -25.49 -6.47 13.01
CA THR A 144 -25.06 -7.81 13.43
C THR A 144 -23.72 -7.80 14.17
N GLU A 145 -22.88 -6.78 13.94
CA GLU A 145 -21.51 -6.69 14.48
C GLU A 145 -21.40 -5.68 15.63
N ARG A 146 -22.52 -5.07 16.07
CA ARG A 146 -22.58 -3.81 16.82
C ARG A 146 -21.99 -3.82 18.24
N ALA A 147 -21.59 -4.98 18.76
CA ALA A 147 -21.39 -5.14 20.18
C ALA A 147 -19.89 -5.24 20.50
N ASP A 148 -19.29 -4.14 20.98
CA ASP A 148 -17.92 -4.13 21.49
C ASP A 148 -17.76 -5.26 22.53
N PRO A 149 -16.82 -6.21 22.37
CA PRO A 149 -16.76 -7.41 23.21
C PRO A 149 -16.68 -7.10 24.70
N VAL A 150 -15.97 -6.02 25.05
CA VAL A 150 -15.83 -5.51 26.43
C VAL A 150 -17.15 -4.95 26.96
N HIS A 151 -17.93 -4.29 26.10
CA HIS A 151 -19.24 -3.77 26.50
C HIS A 151 -20.23 -4.93 26.73
N VAL A 152 -20.22 -5.94 25.85
CA VAL A 152 -21.06 -7.14 25.97
C VAL A 152 -20.72 -7.94 27.22
N SER A 153 -19.43 -8.14 27.51
CA SER A 153 -19.02 -8.88 28.71
C SER A 153 -19.45 -8.17 29.98
N LYS A 154 -19.22 -6.86 30.09
CA LYS A 154 -19.67 -6.04 31.23
C LYS A 154 -21.19 -6.08 31.39
N MET A 155 -21.94 -5.97 30.29
CA MET A 155 -23.41 -6.06 30.33
C MET A 155 -23.89 -7.44 30.77
N ARG A 156 -23.22 -8.50 30.31
CA ARG A 156 -23.50 -9.89 30.73
C ARG A 156 -23.24 -10.09 32.22
N GLU A 157 -22.12 -9.61 32.74
CA GLU A 157 -21.78 -9.66 34.16
C GLU A 157 -22.81 -8.90 35.01
N GLN A 158 -23.19 -7.69 34.59
CA GLN A 158 -24.24 -6.91 35.23
C GLN A 158 -25.58 -7.65 35.23
N ALA A 159 -25.97 -8.26 34.10
CA ALA A 159 -27.20 -9.04 34.01
C ALA A 159 -27.17 -10.27 34.94
N GLN A 160 -26.05 -11.00 35.00
CA GLN A 160 -25.88 -12.12 35.92
C GLN A 160 -25.95 -11.69 37.39
N ALA A 161 -25.37 -10.54 37.75
CA ALA A 161 -25.41 -10.01 39.10
C ALA A 161 -26.83 -9.59 39.54
N LEU A 162 -27.67 -9.12 38.61
CA LEU A 162 -29.09 -8.83 38.86
C LEU A 162 -29.90 -10.12 39.04
N LEU A 163 -29.69 -11.12 38.16
CA LEU A 163 -30.40 -12.40 38.22
C LEU A 163 -30.09 -13.19 39.49
N LEU A 164 -28.84 -13.16 39.94
CA LEU A 164 -28.41 -13.78 41.20
C LEU A 164 -28.81 -12.98 42.44
N GLY A 165 -29.47 -11.82 42.28
CA GLY A 165 -29.93 -10.98 43.39
C GLY A 165 -28.82 -10.26 44.16
N LYS A 166 -27.58 -10.28 43.68
CA LYS A 166 -26.44 -9.57 44.30
C LYS A 166 -26.57 -8.05 44.21
N THR A 167 -27.29 -7.59 43.18
CA THR A 167 -27.56 -6.17 42.93
C THR A 167 -29.04 -5.98 42.65
N LYS A 168 -29.61 -4.87 43.13
CA LYS A 168 -31.01 -4.50 42.87
C LYS A 168 -31.03 -3.42 41.79
N TRP A 169 -31.88 -3.61 40.79
CA TRP A 169 -32.06 -2.61 39.74
C TRP A 169 -32.62 -1.31 40.32
N ALA A 170 -32.07 -0.17 39.87
CA ALA A 170 -32.52 1.17 40.25
C ALA A 170 -32.55 2.05 39.00
N ALA A 171 -33.50 3.00 38.96
CA ALA A 171 -33.59 3.97 37.89
C ALA A 171 -32.36 4.89 37.89
N PRO A 172 -31.86 5.31 36.71
CA PRO A 172 -30.76 6.26 36.64
C PRO A 172 -31.13 7.56 37.36
N ARG A 173 -30.29 8.00 38.31
CA ARG A 173 -30.46 9.31 38.95
C ARG A 173 -30.15 10.39 37.92
N ASP A 174 -30.81 11.55 37.99
CA ASP A 174 -30.57 12.64 37.02
C ASP A 174 -29.10 13.10 36.98
N SER A 175 -28.36 12.94 38.08
CA SER A 175 -26.92 13.17 38.15
C SER A 175 -26.06 12.22 37.28
N ASP A 176 -26.57 11.03 36.98
CA ASP A 176 -25.85 10.03 36.18
C ASP A 176 -26.03 10.25 34.67
N LYS A 177 -27.11 10.93 34.26
CA LYS A 177 -27.41 11.27 32.86
C LYS A 177 -26.42 12.28 32.27
N LEU A 178 -25.69 13.01 33.11
CA LEU A 178 -24.74 14.06 32.73
C LEU A 178 -23.29 13.57 32.59
N ARG A 179 -22.99 12.30 32.92
CA ARG A 179 -21.64 11.76 32.76
C ARG A 179 -21.47 11.23 31.33
N PRO A 180 -20.53 11.73 30.52
CA PRO A 180 -20.20 11.06 29.27
C PRO A 180 -19.70 9.65 29.57
N PHE A 181 -20.07 8.69 28.72
CA PHE A 181 -19.63 7.30 28.83
C PHE A 181 -18.12 7.24 28.56
N THR A 182 -17.30 7.37 29.60
CA THR A 182 -15.85 7.25 29.50
C THR A 182 -15.51 5.79 29.30
N SER A 183 -15.15 5.39 28.07
CA SER A 183 -14.48 4.10 27.87
C SER A 183 -13.07 4.19 28.46
N SER A 184 -12.88 3.62 29.65
CA SER A 184 -11.53 3.39 30.16
C SER A 184 -10.80 2.42 29.21
N ARG A 185 -9.68 2.86 28.65
CA ARG A 185 -8.67 2.00 28.01
C ARG A 185 -8.16 0.95 28.98
#